data_AF-A0A8J7CI57-F1
#
_entry.id   AF-A0A8J7CI57-F1
#
_cell.length_a   1.000
_cell.length_b   1.000
_cell.length_c   1.000
_cell.angle_alpha   90.00
_cell.angle_beta   90.00
_cell.angle_gamma   90.00
#
_symmetry.space_group_name_H-M   'P 1'
#
loop_
_entity.id
_entity.type
_entity.pdbx_description
1 polymer ?
#
loop_
_entity_poly.entity_id
_entity_poly.type
_entity_poly.pdbx_seq_one_letter_code
_entity_poly.pdbx_strand_id
1 'polypeptide(L)'
;LCHYHLHLAGKGFRHRDRDFKELLAKVGGTRFCQRIDKRKSPSPIRYLFRCLGCGMEYPRKRRMNPAFYRCGKCGGGLTLIPLSFKKEYNGMRGRKGM
;
A
#
# COMPACT_ATOMS: atom_id res chain seq x y z
N LEU A 1 -21.17 -7.92 -2.75
CA LEU A 1 -22.00 -8.80 -3.60
C LEU A 1 -22.93 -8.07 -4.58
N CYS A 2 -23.22 -6.76 -4.42
CA CYS A 2 -24.16 -6.03 -5.29
C CYS A 2 -23.85 -6.12 -6.80
N HIS A 3 -22.57 -6.09 -7.18
CA HIS A 3 -22.12 -6.22 -8.57
C HIS A 3 -22.65 -7.48 -9.26
N TYR A 4 -22.57 -8.61 -8.56
CA TYR A 4 -22.94 -9.91 -9.11
C TYR A 4 -24.45 -10.00 -9.36
N HIS A 5 -25.26 -9.52 -8.41
CA HIS A 5 -26.73 -9.49 -8.55
C HIS A 5 -27.18 -8.60 -9.72
N LEU A 6 -26.55 -7.44 -9.89
CA LEU A 6 -26.90 -6.51 -10.97
C LEU A 6 -26.43 -7.01 -12.34
N HIS A 7 -25.29 -7.72 -12.39
CA HIS A 7 -24.81 -8.36 -13.60
C HIS A 7 -25.76 -9.46 -14.08
N LEU A 8 -26.21 -10.35 -13.18
CA LEU A 8 -27.18 -11.40 -13.51
C LEU A 8 -28.54 -10.82 -13.95
N ALA A 9 -28.94 -9.67 -13.39
CA ALA A 9 -30.19 -9.00 -13.75
C ALA A 9 -30.09 -8.12 -15.01
N GLY A 10 -28.93 -8.05 -15.67
CA GLY A 10 -28.72 -7.21 -16.86
C GLY A 10 -28.78 -5.70 -16.59
N LYS A 11 -28.64 -5.27 -15.33
CA LYS A 11 -28.75 -3.87 -14.89
C LYS A 11 -27.39 -3.17 -14.85
N GLY A 12 -27.42 -1.85 -14.64
CA GLY A 12 -26.19 -1.05 -14.45
C GLY A 12 -25.46 -1.45 -13.17
N PHE A 13 -24.42 -2.28 -13.27
CA PHE A 13 -23.65 -2.78 -12.13
C PHE A 13 -22.44 -1.89 -11.76
N ARG A 14 -22.08 -0.88 -12.57
CA ARG A 14 -20.92 -0.04 -12.28
C ARG A 14 -21.24 0.89 -11.10
N HIS A 15 -20.21 1.26 -10.32
CA HIS A 15 -20.37 2.17 -9.17
C HIS A 15 -20.99 3.55 -9.50
N ARG A 16 -21.00 3.94 -10.78
CA ARG A 16 -21.61 5.20 -11.25
C ARG A 16 -23.11 5.07 -11.52
N ASP A 17 -23.56 3.86 -11.82
CA ASP A 17 -24.91 3.56 -12.30
C ASP A 17 -25.91 3.72 -11.16
N ARG A 18 -27.14 4.10 -11.52
CA ARG A 18 -28.21 4.38 -10.56
C ARG A 18 -28.66 3.10 -9.86
N ASP A 19 -28.81 1.99 -10.60
CA ASP A 19 -29.19 0.69 -10.05
C ASP A 19 -28.23 0.22 -8.94
N PHE A 20 -26.93 0.46 -9.12
CA PHE A 20 -25.93 0.15 -8.11
C PHE A 20 -26.12 0.96 -6.84
N LYS A 21 -26.37 2.27 -6.95
CA LYS A 21 -26.56 3.15 -5.80
C LYS A 21 -27.83 2.80 -5.03
N GLU A 22 -28.91 2.50 -5.73
CA GLU A 22 -30.19 2.09 -5.13
C GLU A 22 -30.04 0.76 -4.38
N LEU A 23 -29.43 -0.24 -5.01
CA LEU A 23 -29.22 -1.53 -4.37
C LEU A 23 -28.26 -1.42 -3.18
N LEU A 24 -27.20 -0.62 -3.29
CA LEU A 24 -26.23 -0.37 -2.23
C LEU A 24 -26.90 0.27 -1.00
N ALA A 25 -27.76 1.27 -1.21
CA ALA A 25 -28.53 1.90 -0.14
C ALA A 25 -29.49 0.91 0.53
N LYS A 26 -30.18 0.09 -0.26
CA LYS A 26 -31.13 -0.92 0.24
C LYS A 26 -30.47 -1.97 1.14
N VAL A 27 -29.24 -2.38 0.83
CA VAL A 27 -28.50 -3.36 1.65
C VAL A 27 -27.67 -2.72 2.77
N GLY A 28 -27.77 -1.40 2.98
CA GLY A 28 -27.00 -0.68 3.99
C GLY A 28 -25.49 -0.68 3.74
N GLY A 29 -25.06 -0.88 2.49
CA GLY A 29 -23.64 -0.94 2.13
C GLY A 29 -23.02 0.45 1.99
N THR A 30 -21.73 0.56 2.30
CA THR A 30 -20.98 1.81 2.07
C THR A 30 -20.30 1.77 0.72
N ARG A 31 -20.43 2.84 -0.08
CA ARG A 31 -19.75 2.96 -1.40
C ARG A 31 -18.23 3.01 -1.24
N PHE A 32 -17.78 3.60 -0.14
CA PHE A 32 -16.38 3.76 0.21
C PHE A 32 -16.13 3.08 1.54
N CYS A 33 -14.99 2.41 1.68
CA CYS A 33 -14.55 1.94 2.98
C CYS A 33 -14.38 3.15 3.90
N GLN A 34 -15.02 3.12 5.06
CA GLN A 34 -14.80 4.15 6.08
C GLN A 34 -13.32 4.12 6.47
N ARG A 35 -12.73 5.31 6.68
CA ARG A 35 -11.36 5.38 7.20
C ARG A 35 -11.38 4.76 8.59
N ILE A 36 -10.79 3.58 8.71
CA ILE A 36 -10.53 2.99 10.01
C ILE A 36 -9.45 3.88 10.62
N ASP A 37 -9.82 4.75 11.57
CA ASP A 37 -8.92 5.60 12.36
C ASP A 37 -8.05 4.75 13.29
N LYS A 38 -7.23 3.90 12.69
CA LYS A 38 -6.11 3.25 13.34
C LYS A 38 -4.91 4.00 12.85
N ARG A 39 -4.62 5.14 13.49
CA ARG A 39 -3.25 5.69 13.56
C ARG A 39 -2.37 4.67 14.30
N LYS A 40 -2.19 3.48 13.70
CA LYS A 40 -1.12 2.58 14.09
C LYS A 40 0.14 3.40 13.85
N SER A 41 0.92 3.59 14.89
CA SER A 41 2.28 4.11 14.78
C SER A 41 2.92 3.46 13.54
N PRO A 42 3.56 4.26 12.65
CA PRO A 42 4.10 3.72 11.42
C PRO A 42 5.00 2.55 11.80
N SER A 43 4.62 1.35 11.35
CA SER A 43 5.34 0.14 11.71
C SER A 43 6.84 0.34 11.45
N PRO A 44 7.70 -0.02 12.42
CA PRO A 44 9.12 0.27 12.33
C PRO A 44 9.71 -0.38 11.09
N ILE A 45 10.69 0.29 10.50
CA ILE A 45 11.46 -0.25 9.38
C ILE A 45 12.26 -1.44 9.93
N ARG A 46 12.01 -2.63 9.38
CA ARG A 46 12.60 -3.89 9.87
C ARG A 46 13.73 -4.40 8.99
N TYR A 47 13.84 -3.92 7.75
CA TYR A 47 14.79 -4.41 6.77
C TYR A 47 15.46 -3.24 6.06
N LEU A 48 16.78 -3.30 5.94
CA LEU A 48 17.56 -2.35 5.16
C LEU A 48 18.30 -3.11 4.07
N PHE A 49 18.02 -2.78 2.81
CA PHE A 49 18.78 -3.34 1.69
C PHE A 49 19.82 -2.34 1.23
N ARG A 50 21.05 -2.80 0.98
CA ARG A 50 22.12 -1.96 0.43
C ARG A 50 22.54 -2.49 -0.92
N CYS A 51 22.73 -1.58 -1.87
CA CYS A 51 23.31 -1.93 -3.15
C CYS A 51 24.81 -2.17 -3.02
N LEU A 52 25.30 -3.25 -3.65
CA LEU A 52 26.72 -3.58 -3.69
C LEU A 52 27.52 -2.64 -4.62
N GLY A 53 26.90 -2.13 -5.69
CA GLY A 53 27.61 -1.30 -6.68
C GLY A 53 27.67 0.20 -6.34
N CYS A 54 26.60 0.76 -5.78
CA CYS A 54 26.53 2.20 -5.48
C CYS A 54 26.31 2.53 -4.01
N GLY A 55 26.23 1.52 -3.13
CA GLY A 55 26.04 1.72 -1.70
C GLY A 55 24.66 2.24 -1.28
N MET A 56 23.72 2.46 -2.21
CA MET A 56 22.41 3.02 -1.92
C MET A 56 21.60 2.13 -0.97
N GLU A 57 20.95 2.76 0.00
CA GLU A 57 20.16 2.11 1.05
C GLU A 57 18.65 2.21 0.77
N TYR A 58 17.95 1.09 0.93
CA TYR A 58 16.53 0.94 0.72
C TYR A 58 15.85 0.44 2.00
N PRO A 59 15.38 1.36 2.86
CA PRO A 59 14.65 0.97 4.06
C PRO A 59 13.26 0.43 3.69
N ARG A 60 12.92 -0.76 4.18
CA ARG A 60 11.68 -1.49 3.87
C ARG A 60 11.04 -2.04 5.15
N LYS A 61 9.70 -2.04 5.16
CA LYS A 61 8.90 -2.62 6.25
C LYS A 61 8.70 -4.14 6.13
N ARG A 62 8.72 -4.66 4.90
CA ARG A 62 8.53 -6.09 4.58
C ARG A 62 9.84 -6.68 4.08
N ARG A 63 10.10 -7.95 4.43
CA ARG A 63 11.22 -8.71 3.90
C ARG A 63 10.97 -8.95 2.42
N MET A 64 12.02 -8.76 1.62
CA MET A 64 12.01 -8.99 0.19
C MET A 64 13.20 -9.89 -0.14
N ASN A 65 13.06 -10.77 -1.14
CA ASN A 65 14.17 -11.61 -1.56
C ASN A 65 15.08 -10.79 -2.49
N PRO A 66 16.31 -10.43 -2.08
CA PRO A 66 17.19 -9.58 -2.87
C PRO A 66 17.61 -10.18 -4.23
N ALA A 67 17.46 -11.49 -4.44
CA ALA A 67 17.78 -12.13 -5.72
C ALA A 67 16.92 -11.63 -6.89
N PHE A 68 15.66 -11.26 -6.61
CA PHE A 68 14.72 -10.81 -7.64
C PHE A 68 14.75 -9.31 -7.92
N TYR A 69 15.62 -8.56 -7.23
CA TYR A 69 15.61 -7.10 -7.29
C TYR A 69 17.00 -6.52 -7.51
N ARG A 70 17.03 -5.40 -8.23
CA ARG A 70 18.23 -4.66 -8.56
C ARG A 70 18.13 -3.24 -8.05
N CYS A 71 19.28 -2.60 -7.90
CA CYS A 71 19.35 -1.19 -7.56
C CYS A 71 18.73 -0.33 -8.66
N GLY A 72 17.80 0.57 -8.30
CA GLY A 72 17.17 1.48 -9.25
C GLY A 72 18.10 2.55 -9.82
N LYS A 73 19.29 2.76 -9.22
CA LYS A 73 20.28 3.74 -9.69
C LYS A 73 21.34 3.13 -10.61
N CYS A 74 21.83 1.93 -10.31
CA CYS A 74 22.98 1.34 -11.02
C CYS A 74 22.76 -0.09 -11.52
N GLY A 75 21.58 -0.70 -11.32
CA GLY A 75 21.32 -2.08 -11.73
C GLY A 75 22.06 -3.17 -10.93
N GLY A 76 22.93 -2.78 -9.98
CA GLY A 76 23.69 -3.71 -9.15
C GLY A 76 22.82 -4.57 -8.22
N GLY A 77 23.38 -5.67 -7.74
CA GLY A 77 22.74 -6.54 -6.75
C GLY A 77 22.48 -5.83 -5.42
N LEU A 78 21.47 -6.31 -4.69
CA LEU A 78 21.11 -5.84 -3.35
C LEU A 78 21.52 -6.90 -2.32
N THR A 79 21.98 -6.45 -1.16
CA THR A 79 22.22 -7.30 0.02
C THR A 79 21.38 -6.80 1.19
N LEU A 80 20.94 -7.73 2.06
CA LEU A 80 20.21 -7.38 3.26
C LEU A 80 21.19 -7.07 4.39
N ILE A 81 21.08 -5.89 4.98
CA ILE A 81 21.84 -5.49 6.16
C ILE A 81 20.96 -5.71 7.39
N PRO A 82 21.46 -6.42 8.43
CA PRO A 82 20.77 -6.49 9.70
C PRO A 82 20.73 -5.09 10.33
N LEU A 83 19.53 -4.60 10.64
CA LEU A 83 19.38 -3.36 11.39
C LEU A 83 19.75 -3.67 12.86
N SER A 84 20.95 -3.25 13.28
CA SER A 84 21.23 -3.06 14.70
C SER A 84 20.30 -1.96 15.22
N PHE A 85 19.62 -2.22 16.32
CA PHE A 85 18.50 -1.44 16.83
C PHE A 85 18.77 0.08 16.93
N LYS A 86 17.71 0.86 16.70
CA LYS A 86 17.55 2.34 16.76
C LYS A 86 18.03 3.15 15.55
N LYS A 87 17.14 3.28 14.55
CA LYS A 87 16.89 4.57 13.92
C LYS A 87 15.37 4.80 13.83
N GLU A 88 14.89 5.75 14.62
CA GLU A 88 13.57 6.37 14.43
C GLU A 88 13.58 7.09 13.07
N TYR A 89 13.26 6.37 12.00
CA TYR A 89 12.92 7.00 10.74
C TYR A 89 11.53 7.63 10.89
N ASN A 90 11.52 8.82 11.46
CA ASN A 90 10.36 9.70 11.51
C ASN A 90 9.97 10.05 10.07
N GLY A 91 9.01 9.32 9.54
CA GLY A 91 8.37 9.60 8.24
C GLY A 91 7.46 10.82 8.31
N MET A 92 8.00 11.99 8.67
CA MET A 92 7.36 13.28 8.42
C MET A 92 7.73 13.74 7.01
N ARG A 93 7.07 13.19 5.99
CA ARG A 93 6.80 13.99 4.79
C ARG A 93 5.46 14.66 5.01
N GLY A 94 5.52 15.80 5.70
CA GLY A 94 4.44 16.76 5.72
C GLY A 94 4.10 17.17 4.29
N ARG A 95 2.85 16.96 3.89
CA ARG A 95 2.25 17.81 2.88
C ARG A 95 1.62 18.98 3.64
N LYS A 96 2.41 20.05 3.81
CA LYS A 96 1.88 21.42 3.75
C LYS A 96 1.46 21.67 2.30
N GLY A 97 0.36 22.39 2.11
CA GLY A 97 -0.24 22.73 0.82
C GLY A 97 -1.67 22.20 0.79
N MET A 98 -2.72 23.01 0.87
CA MET A 98 -2.84 24.46 0.68
C MET A 98 -4.11 24.90 1.43
#